data_AF-A0A8X6HXT3-F1
#
_entry.id   AF-A0A8X6HXT3-F1
#
_cell.length_a   1.000
_cell.length_b   1.000
_cell.length_c   1.000
_cell.angle_alpha   90.00
_cell.angle_beta   90.00
_cell.angle_gamma   90.00
#
_symmetry.space_group_name_H-M   'P 1'
#
loop_
_entity.id
_entity.type
_entity.pdbx_description
1 polymer ?
#
loop_
_entity_poly.entity_id
_entity_poly.type
_entity_poly.pdbx_seq_one_letter_code
_entity_poly.pdbx_strand_id
1 'polypeptide(L)'
;MGIWDLPASEKDAVELLQGYGIIPNEHTCKNSHKMKLYFGKQIFWKCNVEECNQHLGVRTGNWFEGNRISFLTAVRFIYCWCKELTSIKFCAEELGIADKTVIDWNNYMREICALEMDEKERKQIGDEGLIVEIDESLFVKRKNNTGRVLPQQWVFGGIC
;
A
#
# COMPACT_ATOMS: atom_id res chain seq x y z
N MET A 1 9.83 5.94 12.67
CA MET A 1 9.37 4.61 13.09
C MET A 1 10.51 3.63 12.88
N GLY A 2 11.15 3.20 13.96
CA GLY A 2 12.10 2.09 13.97
C GLY A 2 11.38 0.75 14.14
N ILE A 3 12.12 -0.35 14.05
CA ILE A 3 11.56 -1.71 14.20
C ILE A 3 10.87 -1.93 15.56
N TRP A 4 11.34 -1.24 16.61
CA TRP A 4 10.80 -1.32 17.97
C TRP A 4 9.50 -0.54 18.15
N ASP A 5 9.17 0.35 17.22
CA ASP A 5 7.93 1.13 17.23
C ASP A 5 6.79 0.39 16.50
N LEU A 6 7.07 -0.79 15.93
CA LEU A 6 6.08 -1.56 15.20
C LEU A 6 5.07 -2.18 16.16
N PRO A 7 3.79 -2.31 15.73
CA PRO A 7 2.75 -2.90 16.56
C PRO A 7 3.10 -4.32 16.97
N ALA A 8 2.67 -4.70 18.17
CA ALA A 8 2.85 -6.06 18.71
C ALA A 8 1.61 -6.94 18.50
N SER A 9 0.44 -6.32 18.31
CA SER A 9 -0.83 -7.01 18.12
C SER A 9 -1.64 -6.47 16.93
N GLU A 10 -2.66 -7.22 16.50
CA GLU A 10 -3.64 -6.73 15.51
C GLU A 10 -4.35 -5.46 15.97
N LYS A 11 -4.60 -5.31 17.28
CA LYS A 11 -5.24 -4.13 17.84
C LYS A 11 -4.36 -2.91 17.68
N ASP A 12 -3.10 -3.01 18.09
CA ASP A 12 -2.13 -1.91 17.97
C ASP A 12 -1.92 -1.53 16.49
N ALA A 13 -1.92 -2.52 15.59
CA ALA A 13 -1.80 -2.27 14.16
C ALA A 13 -3.01 -1.50 13.61
N VAL A 14 -4.23 -1.87 14.01
CA VAL A 14 -5.44 -1.12 13.62
C VAL A 14 -5.44 0.28 14.19
N GLU A 15 -5.07 0.47 15.46
CA GLU A 15 -4.97 1.79 16.10
C GLU A 15 -3.94 2.69 15.41
N LEU A 16 -2.79 2.12 15.03
CA LEU A 16 -1.78 2.83 14.25
C LEU A 16 -2.33 3.27 12.89
N LEU A 17 -2.97 2.36 12.16
CA LEU A 17 -3.58 2.64 10.85
C LEU A 17 -4.73 3.64 10.94
N GLN A 18 -5.47 3.65 12.05
CA GLN A 18 -6.47 4.65 12.39
C GLN A 18 -5.86 6.03 12.66
N GLY A 19 -4.70 6.07 13.32
CA GLY A 19 -3.93 7.31 13.52
C GLY A 19 -3.46 7.95 12.22
N TYR A 20 -3.17 7.13 11.19
CA TYR A 20 -2.84 7.60 9.84
C TYR A 20 -4.07 7.84 8.95
N GLY A 21 -5.29 7.59 9.43
CA GLY A 21 -6.52 7.75 8.65
C GLY A 21 -6.73 6.72 7.54
N ILE A 22 -5.94 5.64 7.51
CA ILE A 22 -6.09 4.56 6.53
C ILE A 22 -7.29 3.68 6.87
N ILE A 23 -7.49 3.40 8.16
CA ILE A 23 -8.70 2.77 8.69
C ILE A 23 -9.56 3.84 9.35
N PRO A 24 -10.89 3.88 9.09
CA PRO A 24 -11.77 4.83 9.75
C PRO A 24 -11.78 4.67 11.29
N ASN A 25 -11.85 5.79 12.00
CA ASN A 25 -12.01 5.81 13.47
C ASN A 25 -13.47 5.58 13.90
N GLU A 26 -14.42 5.98 13.06
CA GLU A 26 -15.84 5.80 13.27
C GLU A 26 -16.48 5.20 12.01
N HIS A 27 -17.59 4.49 12.20
CA HIS A 27 -18.39 3.99 11.10
C HIS A 27 -19.88 4.11 11.45
N THR A 28 -20.71 4.43 10.45
CA THR A 28 -22.17 4.48 10.57
C THR A 28 -22.82 3.39 9.75
N CYS A 29 -23.86 2.75 10.29
CA CYS A 29 -24.63 1.77 9.54
C CYS A 29 -25.53 2.44 8.49
N LYS A 30 -26.24 1.64 7.68
CA LYS A 30 -27.15 2.18 6.64
C LYS A 30 -28.30 3.02 7.22
N ASN A 31 -28.64 2.79 8.49
CA ASN A 31 -29.67 3.55 9.24
C ASN A 31 -29.04 4.71 10.03
N SER A 32 -27.82 5.13 9.71
CA SER A 32 -27.09 6.23 10.35
C SER A 32 -26.78 6.07 11.85
N HIS A 33 -26.89 4.86 12.40
CA HIS A 33 -26.46 4.58 13.77
C HIS A 33 -24.93 4.44 13.85
N LYS A 34 -24.31 4.98 14.90
CA LYS A 34 -22.90 4.74 15.19
C LYS A 34 -22.63 3.27 15.48
N MET A 35 -21.60 2.72 14.85
CA MET A 35 -21.14 1.34 15.04
C MET A 35 -19.95 1.30 16.01
N LYS A 36 -19.82 0.20 16.75
CA LYS A 36 -18.64 -0.07 17.57
C LYS A 36 -17.73 -1.06 16.87
N LEU A 37 -16.41 -0.87 17.00
CA LEU A 37 -15.40 -1.80 16.48
C LEU A 37 -15.20 -2.94 17.46
N TYR A 38 -15.16 -4.17 16.95
CA TYR A 38 -14.94 -5.38 17.73
C TYR A 38 -13.72 -6.13 17.24
N PHE A 39 -12.93 -6.62 18.19
CA PHE A 39 -11.75 -7.44 17.93
C PHE A 39 -12.06 -8.89 18.31
N GLY A 40 -12.00 -9.78 17.32
CA GLY A 40 -12.14 -11.22 17.49
C GLY A 40 -11.30 -11.95 16.44
N LYS A 41 -11.74 -13.15 16.02
CA LYS A 41 -11.11 -13.85 14.87
C LYS A 41 -11.14 -12.99 13.60
N GLN A 42 -12.16 -12.16 13.46
CA GLN A 42 -12.26 -11.12 12.46
C GLN A 42 -12.50 -9.79 13.17
N ILE A 43 -12.03 -8.71 12.57
CA ILE A 43 -12.23 -7.35 13.07
C ILE A 43 -13.38 -6.74 12.25
N PHE A 44 -14.41 -6.26 12.93
CA PHE A 44 -15.62 -5.78 12.29
C PHE A 44 -16.30 -4.67 13.09
N TRP A 45 -17.02 -3.82 12.37
CA TRP A 45 -17.96 -2.86 12.91
C TRP A 45 -19.30 -3.55 13.17
N LYS A 46 -19.91 -3.28 14.30
CA LYS A 46 -21.26 -3.75 14.64
C LYS A 46 -22.15 -2.61 15.12
N CYS A 47 -23.36 -2.54 14.57
CA CYS A 47 -24.43 -1.71 15.11
C CYS A 47 -25.09 -2.46 16.27
N ASN A 48 -25.10 -1.85 17.46
CA ASN A 48 -25.69 -2.44 18.67
C ASN A 48 -27.15 -2.04 18.91
N VAL A 49 -27.77 -1.32 17.97
CA VAL A 49 -29.22 -1.08 18.01
C VAL A 49 -29.93 -2.40 17.71
N GLU A 50 -30.80 -2.82 18.63
CA GLU A 50 -31.44 -4.14 18.64
C GLU A 50 -32.16 -4.45 17.31
N GLU A 51 -32.86 -3.47 16.76
CA GLU A 51 -33.60 -3.58 15.50
C GLU A 51 -32.72 -3.55 14.24
N CYS A 52 -31.46 -3.11 14.35
CA CYS A 52 -30.57 -2.93 13.19
C CYS A 52 -29.61 -4.12 13.00
N ASN A 53 -28.92 -4.54 14.07
CA ASN A 53 -27.98 -5.68 14.11
C ASN A 53 -27.03 -5.83 12.89
N GLN A 54 -26.70 -4.73 12.20
CA GLN A 54 -25.83 -4.72 11.03
C GLN A 54 -24.37 -4.93 11.41
N HIS A 55 -23.63 -5.64 10.56
CA HIS A 55 -22.21 -5.90 10.71
C HIS A 55 -21.48 -5.51 9.42
N LEU A 56 -20.27 -5.00 9.53
CA LEU A 56 -19.42 -4.63 8.40
C LEU A 56 -17.96 -4.97 8.72
N GLY A 57 -17.27 -5.62 7.79
CA GLY A 57 -15.84 -5.89 7.96
C GLY A 57 -15.03 -4.59 8.04
N VAL A 58 -13.99 -4.55 8.87
CA VAL A 58 -13.17 -3.33 9.02
C VAL A 58 -12.44 -2.94 7.72
N ARG A 59 -12.29 -3.87 6.78
CA ARG A 59 -11.60 -3.67 5.48
C ARG A 59 -12.49 -3.08 4.39
N THR A 60 -13.81 -3.01 4.61
CA THR A 60 -14.73 -2.56 3.57
C THR A 60 -14.56 -1.06 3.33
N GLY A 61 -14.45 -0.66 2.06
CA GLY A 61 -14.38 0.74 1.65
C GLY A 61 -13.07 1.44 2.03
N ASN A 62 -11.97 0.71 2.21
CA ASN A 62 -10.64 1.28 2.41
C ASN A 62 -9.56 0.47 1.69
N TRP A 63 -8.31 0.94 1.79
CA TRP A 63 -7.16 0.37 1.08
C TRP A 63 -6.91 -1.12 1.34
N PHE A 64 -7.43 -1.68 2.44
CA PHE A 64 -7.31 -3.11 2.75
C PHE A 64 -8.41 -3.99 2.15
N GLU A 65 -9.35 -3.43 1.39
CA GLU A 65 -10.45 -4.17 0.78
C GLU A 65 -9.93 -5.30 -0.13
N GLY A 66 -10.55 -6.48 -0.04
CA GLY A 66 -10.11 -7.68 -0.79
C GLY A 66 -8.83 -8.35 -0.28
N ASN A 67 -8.05 -7.69 0.59
CA ASN A 67 -6.80 -8.22 1.10
C ASN A 67 -7.01 -9.17 2.29
N ARG A 68 -6.20 -10.23 2.36
CA ARG A 68 -6.33 -11.31 3.35
C ARG A 68 -5.25 -11.34 4.42
N ILE A 69 -4.14 -10.61 4.27
CA ILE A 69 -3.11 -10.61 5.32
C ILE A 69 -3.57 -9.79 6.52
N SER A 70 -3.12 -10.15 7.71
CA SER A 70 -3.48 -9.48 8.95
C SER A 70 -2.95 -8.02 8.97
N PHE A 71 -3.52 -7.15 9.81
CA PHE A 71 -3.09 -5.75 9.88
C PHE A 71 -1.67 -5.62 10.43
N LEU A 72 -1.31 -6.47 11.39
CA LEU A 72 0.04 -6.58 11.92
C LEU A 72 1.05 -6.92 10.82
N THR A 73 0.77 -7.94 10.02
CA THR A 73 1.63 -8.33 8.90
C THR A 73 1.70 -7.24 7.84
N ALA A 74 0.60 -6.55 7.56
CA ALA A 74 0.58 -5.43 6.63
C ALA A 74 1.50 -4.28 7.06
N VAL A 75 1.39 -3.84 8.32
CA VAL A 75 2.25 -2.76 8.84
C VAL A 75 3.72 -3.17 8.79
N ARG A 76 4.04 -4.41 9.16
CA ARG A 76 5.41 -4.94 9.07
C ARG A 76 5.90 -5.02 7.62
N PHE A 77 5.05 -5.43 6.69
CA PHE A 77 5.39 -5.45 5.28
C PHE A 77 5.72 -4.05 4.75
N ILE A 78 4.89 -3.05 5.07
CA ILE A 78 5.12 -1.66 4.68
C ILE A 78 6.47 -1.18 5.22
N TYR A 79 6.77 -1.46 6.49
CA TYR A 79 8.07 -1.15 7.08
C TYR A 79 9.23 -1.83 6.32
N CYS A 80 9.13 -3.13 6.04
CA CYS A 80 10.14 -3.86 5.28
C CYS A 80 10.31 -3.30 3.86
N TRP A 81 9.21 -2.88 3.22
CA TRP A 81 9.23 -2.29 1.89
C TRP A 81 10.00 -0.96 1.88
N CYS A 82 9.76 -0.10 2.87
CA CYS A 82 10.53 1.13 3.06
C CYS A 82 12.03 0.91 3.35
N LYS A 83 12.42 -0.31 3.74
CA LYS A 83 13.81 -0.71 3.99
C LYS A 83 14.40 -1.54 2.86
N GLU A 84 13.68 -1.72 1.75
CA GLU A 84 14.10 -2.55 0.61
C GLU A 84 14.32 -4.03 1.00
N LEU A 85 13.62 -4.50 2.03
CA LEU A 85 13.70 -5.87 2.58
C LEU A 85 12.49 -6.71 2.16
N THR A 86 12.04 -6.66 0.90
CA THR A 86 10.82 -7.37 0.45
C THR A 86 11.08 -8.45 -0.58
N SER A 87 12.25 -9.09 -0.52
CA SER A 87 12.49 -10.31 -1.28
C SER A 87 11.51 -11.41 -0.86
N ILE A 88 11.11 -12.26 -1.81
CA ILE A 88 10.16 -13.37 -1.55
C ILE A 88 10.64 -14.23 -0.38
N LYS A 89 11.91 -14.62 -0.40
CA LYS A 89 12.51 -15.44 0.66
C LYS A 89 12.42 -14.77 2.02
N PHE A 90 12.85 -13.51 2.12
CA PHE A 90 12.81 -12.75 3.37
C PHE A 90 11.38 -12.65 3.92
N CYS A 91 10.41 -12.27 3.08
CA CYS A 91 9.03 -12.11 3.54
C CYS A 91 8.37 -13.45 3.91
N ALA A 92 8.73 -14.55 3.25
CA ALA A 92 8.26 -15.88 3.63
C ALA A 92 8.81 -16.29 5.01
N GLU A 93 10.10 -16.04 5.28
CA GLU A 93 10.78 -16.39 6.53
C GLU A 93 10.34 -15.48 7.70
N GLU A 94 10.32 -14.16 7.50
CA GLU A 94 10.13 -13.19 8.58
C GLU A 94 8.65 -12.80 8.80
N LEU A 95 7.84 -12.82 7.73
CA LEU A 95 6.44 -12.38 7.78
C LEU A 95 5.44 -13.54 7.59
N GLY A 96 5.91 -14.74 7.22
CA GLY A 96 5.06 -15.92 7.04
C GLY A 96 4.03 -15.77 5.91
N ILE A 97 4.33 -14.95 4.89
CA ILE A 97 3.43 -14.73 3.75
C ILE A 97 3.87 -15.51 2.50
N ALA A 98 2.89 -15.96 1.71
CA ALA A 98 3.15 -16.71 0.49
C ALA A 98 3.77 -15.84 -0.60
N ASP A 99 4.57 -16.46 -1.47
CA ASP A 99 5.28 -15.79 -2.57
C ASP A 99 4.39 -14.90 -3.43
N LYS A 100 3.20 -15.40 -3.79
CA LYS A 100 2.21 -14.63 -4.56
C LYS A 100 1.78 -13.38 -3.82
N THR A 101 1.52 -13.50 -2.52
CA THR A 101 1.15 -12.36 -1.66
C THR A 101 2.28 -11.34 -1.58
N VAL A 102 3.55 -11.76 -1.53
CA VAL A 102 4.71 -10.86 -1.55
C VAL A 102 4.76 -10.05 -2.85
N ILE A 103 4.54 -10.71 -3.99
CA ILE A 103 4.52 -10.07 -5.30
C ILE A 103 3.37 -9.06 -5.37
N ASP A 104 2.16 -9.47 -4.98
CA ASP A 104 0.97 -8.63 -5.01
C ASP A 104 1.15 -7.39 -4.12
N TRP A 105 1.66 -7.56 -2.90
CA TRP A 105 1.93 -6.45 -1.98
C TRP A 105 3.03 -5.52 -2.47
N ASN A 106 4.10 -6.04 -3.06
CA ASN A 106 5.11 -5.19 -3.70
C ASN A 106 4.53 -4.37 -4.86
N ASN A 107 3.58 -4.92 -5.62
CA ASN A 107 2.87 -4.19 -6.67
C ASN A 107 1.95 -3.11 -6.09
N TYR A 108 1.16 -3.44 -5.05
CA TYR A 108 0.31 -2.45 -4.38
C TYR A 108 1.10 -1.25 -3.86
N MET A 109 2.26 -1.48 -3.24
CA MET A 109 3.12 -0.38 -2.77
C MET A 109 3.61 0.50 -3.94
N ARG A 110 4.00 -0.12 -5.07
CA ARG A 110 4.41 0.62 -6.28
C ARG A 110 3.27 1.40 -6.91
N GLU A 111 2.06 0.84 -6.96
CA GLU A 111 0.87 1.55 -7.47
C GLU A 111 0.58 2.80 -6.64
N ILE A 112 0.68 2.72 -5.31
CA ILE A 112 0.48 3.90 -4.45
C ILE A 112 1.53 4.98 -4.75
N CYS A 113 2.80 4.61 -4.92
CA CYS A 113 3.82 5.57 -5.33
C CYS A 113 3.54 6.18 -6.70
N ALA A 114 3.08 5.38 -7.67
CA ALA A 114 2.73 5.86 -9.00
C ALA A 114 1.57 6.85 -8.96
N LEU A 115 0.49 6.54 -8.23
CA LEU A 115 -0.65 7.44 -8.05
C LEU A 115 -0.23 8.77 -7.42
N GLU A 116 0.58 8.72 -6.36
CA GLU A 116 1.10 9.93 -5.71
C GLU A 116 2.00 10.76 -6.65
N MET A 117 2.77 10.11 -7.52
CA MET A 117 3.58 10.80 -8.53
C MET A 117 2.71 11.42 -9.64
N ASP A 118 1.60 10.78 -10.00
CA ASP A 118 0.67 11.29 -11.02
C ASP A 118 -0.22 12.43 -10.51
N GLU A 119 -0.59 12.41 -9.22
CA GLU A 119 -1.39 13.47 -8.57
C GLU A 119 -0.57 14.72 -8.25
N LYS A 120 0.74 14.56 -8.01
CA LYS A 120 1.63 15.70 -7.81
C LYS A 120 1.70 16.54 -9.07
N GLU A 121 1.57 17.86 -8.92
CA GLU A 121 1.85 18.79 -10.00
C GLU A 121 3.24 18.51 -10.57
N ARG A 122 3.29 18.25 -11.89
CA ARG A 122 4.53 18.10 -12.62
C ARG A 122 5.22 19.45 -12.63
N LYS A 123 6.05 19.70 -11.61
CA LYS A 123 6.88 20.89 -11.56
C LYS A 123 7.79 20.88 -12.79
N GLN A 124 7.88 22.03 -13.44
CA GLN A 124 8.87 22.22 -14.49
C GLN A 124 10.25 21.90 -13.93
N ILE A 125 11.02 21.08 -14.66
CA ILE A 125 12.42 20.83 -14.35
C ILE A 125 13.22 21.94 -15.02
N GLY A 126 13.91 22.74 -14.21
CA GLY A 126 14.65 23.92 -14.63
C GLY A 126 13.81 25.18 -14.81
N ASP A 127 14.52 26.26 -15.13
CA ASP A 127 13.99 27.61 -15.34
C ASP A 127 14.95 28.40 -16.25
N GLU A 128 14.60 29.62 -16.63
CA GLU A 128 15.43 30.47 -17.47
C GLU A 128 16.85 30.66 -16.89
N GLY A 129 17.87 30.35 -17.69
CA GLY A 129 19.28 30.45 -17.29
C GLY A 129 19.83 29.26 -16.52
N LEU A 130 19.04 28.20 -16.29
CA LEU A 130 19.52 26.96 -15.66
C LEU A 130 19.87 25.89 -16.70
N ILE A 131 20.79 24.99 -16.33
CA ILE A 131 21.20 23.84 -17.16
C ILE A 131 20.52 22.60 -16.60
N VAL A 132 19.71 21.95 -17.44
CA VAL A 132 19.08 20.66 -17.11
C VAL A 132 19.94 19.53 -17.65
N GLU A 133 20.38 18.63 -16.79
CA GLU A 133 20.97 17.35 -17.19
C GLU A 133 19.84 16.35 -17.46
N ILE A 134 19.85 15.74 -18.65
CA ILE A 134 18.85 14.75 -19.06
C ILE A 134 19.53 13.38 -19.14
N ASP A 135 18.93 12.38 -18.49
CA ASP A 135 19.27 10.97 -18.66
C ASP A 135 18.20 10.27 -19.49
N GLU A 136 18.64 9.40 -20.40
CA GLU A 136 17.77 8.69 -21.32
C GLU A 136 17.79 7.18 -21.05
N SER A 137 16.64 6.62 -20.69
CA SER A 137 16.48 5.19 -20.48
C SER A 137 15.49 4.60 -21.48
N LEU A 138 15.96 3.64 -22.29
CA LEU A 138 15.12 2.87 -23.20
C LEU A 138 14.66 1.57 -22.51
N PHE A 139 13.39 1.50 -22.13
CA PHE A 139 12.80 0.38 -21.37
C PHE A 139 12.42 -0.84 -22.23
N VAL A 140 12.92 -0.91 -23.47
CA VAL A 140 12.64 -2.02 -24.38
C VAL A 140 13.94 -2.47 -25.03
N LYS A 141 14.48 -3.58 -24.52
CA LYS A 141 15.63 -4.27 -25.10
C LYS A 141 15.21 -5.64 -25.61
N ARG A 142 15.60 -5.98 -26.84
CA ARG A 142 15.36 -7.33 -27.39
C ARG A 142 16.11 -8.36 -26.52
N LYS A 143 15.42 -9.42 -26.11
CA LYS A 143 16.05 -10.53 -25.38
C LYS A 143 17.17 -11.11 -26.26
N ASN A 144 18.41 -11.04 -25.80
CA ASN A 144 19.59 -11.49 -26.56
C ASN A 144 19.68 -10.89 -27.98
N ASN A 145 19.28 -9.62 -28.16
CA ASN A 145 19.20 -8.95 -29.47
C ASN A 145 18.36 -9.68 -30.54
N THR A 146 17.52 -10.65 -30.12
CA THR A 146 16.72 -11.51 -31.00
C THR A 146 15.25 -11.52 -30.55
N GLY A 147 14.35 -12.04 -31.38
CA GLY A 147 12.92 -12.12 -31.06
C GLY A 147 12.09 -10.89 -31.44
N ARG A 148 10.87 -10.78 -30.90
CA ARG A 148 9.86 -9.78 -31.28
C ARG A 148 10.38 -8.35 -31.10
N VAL A 149 10.15 -7.51 -32.11
CA VAL A 149 10.36 -6.06 -32.02
C VAL A 149 9.13 -5.47 -31.33
N LEU A 150 9.33 -4.92 -30.15
CA LEU A 150 8.31 -4.18 -29.42
C LEU A 150 8.50 -2.67 -29.69
N PRO A 151 7.43 -1.86 -29.63
CA PRO A 151 7.55 -0.41 -29.69
C PRO A 151 8.55 0.09 -28.66
N GLN A 152 9.44 1.01 -29.05
CA GLN A 152 10.39 1.60 -28.11
C GLN A 152 9.65 2.47 -27.11
N GLN A 153 9.98 2.33 -25.83
CA GLN A 153 9.49 3.19 -24.78
C GLN A 153 10.66 3.91 -24.14
N TRP A 154 10.77 5.19 -24.45
CA TRP A 154 11.78 6.09 -23.93
C TRP A 154 11.26 6.75 -22.65
N VAL A 155 12.09 6.74 -21.61
CA VAL A 155 11.87 7.46 -20.37
C VAL A 155 13.03 8.42 -20.21
N PHE A 156 12.70 9.70 -20.06
CA PHE A 156 13.67 10.76 -19.86
C PHE A 156 13.58 11.20 -18.41
N GLY A 157 14.69 11.09 -17.68
CA GLY A 157 14.87 11.71 -16.37
C GLY A 157 15.56 13.06 -16.55
N GLY A 158 15.18 14.05 -15.75
CA GLY A 158 15.83 15.36 -15.76
C GLY A 158 16.19 15.78 -14.34
N ILE A 159 17.39 16.32 -14.16
CA ILE A 159 17.76 17.07 -12.95
C ILE A 159 18.25 18.46 -13.37
N CYS A 160 17.92 19.46 -12.58
CA CYS A 160 18.33 20.84 -12.80
C CYS A 160 18.96 21.40 -11.51
#